data_AF-A0A2V8NYS2-F1
#
_entry.id   AF-A0A2V8NYS2-F1
#
_cell.length_a   1.000
_cell.length_b   1.000
_cell.length_c   1.000
_cell.angle_alpha   90.00
_cell.angle_beta   90.00
_cell.angle_gamma   90.00
#
_symmetry.space_group_name_H-M   'P 1'
#
loop_
_entity.id
_entity.type
_entity.pdbx_description
1 polymer ?
#
loop_
_entity_poly.entity_id
_entity_poly.type
_entity_poly.pdbx_seq_one_letter_code
_entity_poly.pdbx_strand_id
1 'polypeptide(L)'
;MNSNLFDISRRSFIKAAAPFALGLSTIARGQMPVERGRFSEEDVPLAREHLMKLLNEERTHLGLSGLELDDVASKVATAHALDMITGGFLSHWGTDGRKPYHRYSFAGGIDATQENVGLDNNIESVTPNNVMRELADIHTSMYLEKPPHDGHRRAIVFPQHTHVGFGMALKDHNLRLVELYVSRYLRLDTFPRHAKRKTTVVLTGKLLNAKHFLHEVDVCYEPLPAPPDAAWLRMPRPYGLPDDFLVLRPKTPMGTFYTDRTTGDYDWEGGKFRVPARLYKDAPGIYTIVFWIRRVPDEKAFPVTGICIMSD
;
A
#
# COMPACT_ATOMS: atom_id res chain seq x y z
N MET A 1 19.65 -16.55 -13.88
CA MET A 1 18.58 -17.02 -12.97
C MET A 1 19.02 -16.73 -11.54
N ASN A 2 18.54 -15.65 -10.94
CA ASN A 2 18.71 -15.36 -9.51
C ASN A 2 17.33 -14.94 -8.98
N SER A 3 16.55 -15.92 -8.53
CA SER A 3 15.15 -15.80 -8.10
C SER A 3 14.99 -15.20 -6.68
N ASN A 4 16.00 -14.51 -6.14
CA ASN A 4 16.00 -14.01 -4.76
C ASN A 4 15.57 -12.53 -4.61
N LEU A 5 15.15 -11.84 -5.67
CA LEU A 5 14.76 -10.42 -5.60
C LEU A 5 13.40 -10.15 -4.92
N PHE A 6 12.56 -11.18 -4.79
CA PHE A 6 11.24 -11.06 -4.16
C PHE A 6 10.97 -12.28 -3.28
N ASP A 7 11.56 -12.32 -2.10
CA ASP A 7 10.98 -13.17 -1.06
C ASP A 7 9.66 -12.53 -0.65
N ILE A 8 8.54 -13.03 -1.19
CA ILE A 8 7.18 -12.60 -0.85
C ILE A 8 6.73 -13.43 0.35
N SER A 9 6.81 -12.81 1.51
CA SER A 9 6.31 -13.32 2.79
C SER A 9 5.35 -12.28 3.37
N ARG A 10 4.49 -12.69 4.30
CA ARG A 10 3.53 -11.81 5.01
C ARG A 10 4.19 -10.56 5.58
N ARG A 11 5.47 -10.66 5.97
CA ARG A 11 6.30 -9.56 6.45
C ARG A 11 7.00 -8.78 5.33
N SER A 12 7.40 -9.40 4.23
CA SER A 12 8.25 -8.75 3.21
C SER A 12 7.49 -8.15 2.04
N PHE A 13 6.24 -8.53 1.80
CA PHE A 13 5.36 -7.84 0.83
C PHE A 13 4.97 -6.45 1.34
N ILE A 14 4.74 -6.32 2.65
CA ILE A 14 4.21 -5.10 3.28
C ILE A 14 5.33 -4.22 3.86
N LYS A 15 6.53 -4.76 4.05
CA LYS A 15 7.71 -3.98 4.45
C LYS A 15 8.12 -3.03 3.32
N ALA A 16 7.62 -1.81 3.37
CA ALA A 16 8.34 -0.66 2.85
C ALA A 16 9.39 -0.22 3.88
N ALA A 17 10.57 0.18 3.40
CA ALA A 17 11.57 0.82 4.23
C ALA A 17 11.29 2.32 4.24
N ALA A 18 11.52 2.99 5.36
CA ALA A 18 11.69 4.44 5.38
C ALA A 18 13.20 4.71 5.60
N PRO A 19 13.97 5.03 4.55
CA PRO A 19 15.34 5.51 4.67
C PRO A 19 15.39 7.03 4.92
N PHE A 20 16.51 7.45 5.48
CA PHE A 20 16.87 8.86 5.67
C PHE A 20 17.12 9.52 4.31
N ALA A 21 16.32 10.52 3.94
CA ALA A 21 16.78 11.54 3.00
C ALA A 21 17.72 12.48 3.76
N LEU A 22 19.04 12.32 3.57
CA LEU A 22 20.04 13.28 4.05
C LEU A 22 19.98 14.51 3.13
N GLY A 23 19.16 15.49 3.52
CA GLY A 23 19.20 16.82 2.92
C GLY A 23 20.51 17.52 3.30
N LEU A 24 21.34 17.84 2.32
CA LEU A 24 22.50 18.74 2.51
C LEU A 24 21.97 20.14 2.81
N SER A 25 22.22 20.63 4.03
CA SER A 25 21.89 22.00 4.42
C SER A 25 22.95 22.97 3.90
N THR A 26 22.66 23.71 2.84
CA THR A 26 23.40 24.93 2.48
C THR A 26 22.72 26.13 3.12
N ILE A 27 23.38 26.73 4.12
CA ILE A 27 22.95 28.03 4.67
C ILE A 27 23.40 29.11 3.69
N ALA A 28 22.48 29.55 2.83
CA ALA A 28 22.62 30.79 2.08
C ALA A 28 21.44 31.69 2.44
N ARG A 29 21.68 32.69 3.30
CA ARG A 29 20.71 33.74 3.62
C ARG A 29 20.70 34.74 2.47
N GLY A 30 20.09 34.36 1.36
CA GLY A 30 19.82 35.20 0.19
C GLY A 30 18.39 35.75 0.23
N GLN A 31 18.17 36.96 -0.29
CA GLN A 31 16.84 37.55 -0.44
C GLN A 31 15.87 36.58 -1.13
N MET A 32 14.72 36.32 -0.49
CA MET A 32 13.65 35.51 -1.07
C MET A 32 13.21 36.14 -2.40
N PRO A 33 13.42 35.46 -3.54
CA PRO A 33 12.93 35.95 -4.83
C PRO A 33 11.40 36.08 -4.73
N VAL A 34 10.84 37.14 -5.32
CA VAL A 34 9.38 37.21 -5.51
C VAL A 34 9.02 36.16 -6.56
N GLU A 35 8.58 34.99 -6.10
CA GLU A 35 8.15 33.91 -6.97
C GLU A 35 6.84 34.28 -7.67
N ARG A 36 6.81 34.14 -9.01
CA ARG A 36 5.55 34.28 -9.76
C ARG A 36 4.88 32.91 -9.81
N GLY A 37 3.81 32.76 -9.02
CA GLY A 37 3.02 31.54 -8.94
C GLY A 37 3.56 30.57 -7.90
N ARG A 38 2.64 29.97 -7.15
CA ARG A 38 2.91 28.96 -6.12
C ARG A 38 2.22 27.67 -6.54
N PHE A 39 2.90 26.53 -6.40
CA PHE A 39 2.29 25.22 -6.60
C PHE A 39 1.02 25.10 -5.75
N SER A 40 -0.06 24.66 -6.40
CA SER A 40 -1.41 24.66 -5.87
C SER A 40 -2.15 23.36 -6.24
N GLU A 41 -3.40 23.24 -5.81
CA GLU A 41 -4.24 22.09 -6.17
C GLU A 41 -4.46 21.97 -7.69
N GLU A 42 -4.41 23.07 -8.44
CA GLU A 42 -4.56 23.08 -9.90
C GLU A 42 -3.38 22.38 -10.62
N ASP A 43 -2.20 22.33 -9.98
CA ASP A 43 -0.99 21.72 -10.53
C ASP A 43 -0.91 20.21 -10.24
N VAL A 44 -1.70 19.70 -9.28
CA VAL A 44 -1.65 18.30 -8.82
C VAL A 44 -1.91 17.29 -9.96
N PRO A 45 -2.90 17.47 -10.86
CA PRO A 45 -3.10 16.55 -11.97
C PRO A 45 -1.87 16.42 -12.88
N LEU A 46 -1.19 17.53 -13.19
CA LEU A 46 0.01 17.54 -14.02
C LEU A 46 1.19 16.86 -13.30
N ALA A 47 1.36 17.11 -12.00
CA ALA A 47 2.38 16.44 -11.20
C ALA A 47 2.17 14.91 -11.14
N ARG A 48 0.91 14.45 -11.03
CA ARG A 48 0.59 13.02 -11.08
C ARG A 48 0.89 12.40 -12.45
N GLU A 49 0.57 13.09 -13.53
CA GLU A 49 0.90 12.65 -14.88
C GLU A 49 2.42 12.52 -15.08
N HIS A 50 3.18 13.52 -14.60
CA HIS A 50 4.63 13.50 -14.66
C HIS A 50 5.25 12.31 -13.91
N LEU A 51 4.83 12.09 -12.65
CA LEU A 51 5.28 10.95 -11.84
C LEU A 51 4.87 9.61 -12.46
N MET A 52 3.65 9.51 -13.00
CA MET A 52 3.18 8.30 -13.67
C MET A 52 4.04 7.95 -14.89
N LYS A 53 4.38 8.95 -15.71
CA LYS A 53 5.23 8.75 -16.88
C LYS A 53 6.62 8.24 -16.47
N LEU A 54 7.24 8.91 -15.50
CA LEU A 54 8.57 8.54 -14.98
C LEU A 54 8.59 7.10 -14.43
N LEU A 55 7.65 6.77 -13.54
CA LEU A 55 7.48 5.43 -12.98
C LEU A 55 7.33 4.36 -14.09
N ASN A 56 6.49 4.62 -15.09
CA ASN A 56 6.23 3.65 -16.15
C ASN A 56 7.40 3.50 -17.12
N GLU A 57 8.19 4.54 -17.37
CA GLU A 57 9.45 4.45 -18.12
C GLU A 57 10.46 3.56 -17.38
N GLU A 58 10.64 3.77 -16.06
CA GLU A 58 11.51 2.95 -15.22
C GLU A 58 11.08 1.47 -15.18
N ARG A 59 9.77 1.22 -15.03
CA ARG A 59 9.21 -0.14 -15.06
C ARG A 59 9.38 -0.79 -16.44
N THR A 60 9.16 -0.06 -17.52
CA THR A 60 9.33 -0.57 -18.89
C THR A 60 10.78 -0.92 -19.19
N HIS A 61 11.75 -0.12 -18.72
CA HIS A 61 13.17 -0.44 -18.84
C HIS A 61 13.56 -1.75 -18.16
N LEU A 62 12.80 -2.17 -17.14
CA LEU A 62 12.97 -3.45 -16.44
C LEU A 62 12.10 -4.58 -17.03
N GLY A 63 11.39 -4.34 -18.13
CA GLY A 63 10.49 -5.32 -18.75
C GLY A 63 9.22 -5.58 -17.94
N LEU A 64 8.84 -4.68 -17.04
CA LEU A 64 7.62 -4.76 -16.24
C LEU A 64 6.46 -4.04 -16.95
N SER A 65 5.24 -4.47 -16.66
CA SER A 65 4.04 -3.77 -17.11
C SER A 65 3.93 -2.40 -16.45
N GLY A 66 3.52 -1.40 -17.24
CA GLY A 66 3.13 -0.09 -16.72
C GLY A 66 1.91 -0.18 -15.79
N LEU A 67 1.81 0.77 -14.88
CA LEU A 67 0.70 0.92 -13.93
C LEU A 67 -0.30 1.97 -14.44
N GLU A 68 -1.54 1.82 -13.99
CA GLU A 68 -2.61 2.81 -14.18
C GLU A 68 -2.82 3.64 -12.91
N LEU A 69 -3.41 4.84 -13.05
CA LEU A 69 -3.67 5.69 -11.89
C LEU A 69 -4.90 5.16 -11.15
N ASP A 70 -4.84 5.11 -9.82
CA ASP A 70 -5.99 4.79 -8.98
C ASP A 70 -6.45 6.02 -8.18
N ASP A 71 -7.70 6.41 -8.39
CA ASP A 71 -8.29 7.61 -7.78
C ASP A 71 -8.46 7.47 -6.26
N VAL A 72 -8.85 6.28 -5.78
CA VAL A 72 -9.04 6.03 -4.34
C VAL A 72 -7.69 6.05 -3.65
N ALA A 73 -6.68 5.39 -4.23
CA ALA A 73 -5.33 5.38 -3.73
C ALA A 73 -4.72 6.79 -3.75
N SER A 74 -4.95 7.57 -4.82
CA SER A 74 -4.49 8.96 -4.91
C SER A 74 -5.11 9.84 -3.83
N LYS A 75 -6.42 9.69 -3.57
CA LYS A 75 -7.10 10.40 -2.48
C LYS A 75 -6.53 10.04 -1.11
N VAL A 76 -6.30 8.75 -0.86
CA VAL A 76 -5.73 8.25 0.40
C VAL A 76 -4.29 8.73 0.59
N ALA A 77 -3.50 8.67 -0.47
CA ALA A 77 -2.13 9.16 -0.49
C ALA A 77 -2.07 10.67 -0.23
N THR A 78 -2.96 11.47 -0.85
CA THR A 78 -3.05 12.92 -0.61
C THR A 78 -3.42 13.22 0.83
N ALA A 79 -4.42 12.52 1.40
CA ALA A 79 -4.79 12.70 2.80
C ALA A 79 -3.62 12.40 3.75
N HIS A 80 -2.85 11.35 3.46
CA HIS A 80 -1.67 10.99 4.26
C HIS A 80 -0.51 11.98 4.10
N ALA A 81 -0.26 12.49 2.89
CA ALA A 81 0.73 13.55 2.66
C ALA A 81 0.39 14.82 3.45
N LEU A 82 -0.89 15.20 3.48
CA LEU A 82 -1.39 16.33 4.27
C LEU A 82 -1.26 16.10 5.78
N ASP A 83 -1.51 14.89 6.26
CA ASP A 83 -1.32 14.52 7.67
C ASP A 83 0.16 14.65 8.08
N MET A 84 1.06 14.06 7.29
CA MET A 84 2.51 14.12 7.51
C MET A 84 3.05 15.56 7.51
N ILE A 85 2.60 16.40 6.56
CA ILE A 85 3.09 17.77 6.48
C ILE A 85 2.54 18.66 7.58
N THR A 86 1.29 18.43 8.00
CA THR A 86 0.65 19.18 9.07
C THR A 86 1.28 18.82 10.42
N GLY A 87 1.54 17.53 10.65
CA GLY A 87 2.17 17.04 11.87
C GLY A 87 3.70 17.14 11.92
N GLY A 88 4.36 17.50 10.79
CA GLY A 88 5.81 17.62 10.72
C GLY A 88 6.53 16.29 10.98
N PHE A 89 6.12 15.23 10.29
CA PHE A 89 6.73 13.90 10.38
C PHE A 89 6.83 13.20 9.01
N LEU A 90 7.45 12.03 8.99
CA LEU A 90 7.47 11.09 7.86
C LEU A 90 7.24 9.69 8.42
N SER A 91 6.12 9.07 8.08
CA SER A 91 5.72 7.77 8.64
C SER A 91 4.74 7.07 7.73
N HIS A 92 4.68 5.74 7.78
CA HIS A 92 3.58 4.98 7.19
C HIS A 92 2.29 5.02 8.03
N TRP A 93 2.39 5.44 9.30
CA TRP A 93 1.25 5.58 10.20
C TRP A 93 0.73 7.00 10.14
N GLY A 94 -0.60 7.12 10.11
CA GLY A 94 -1.26 8.41 10.32
C GLY A 94 -1.24 8.82 11.78
N THR A 95 -1.59 10.07 12.04
CA THR A 95 -1.82 10.61 13.39
C THR A 95 -2.98 9.91 14.13
N ASP A 96 -3.84 9.19 13.42
CA ASP A 96 -4.89 8.33 13.96
C ASP A 96 -4.43 6.88 14.26
N GLY A 97 -3.14 6.57 14.03
CA GLY A 97 -2.55 5.26 14.22
C GLY A 97 -2.85 4.25 13.10
N ARG A 98 -3.54 4.65 12.02
CA ARG A 98 -3.86 3.75 10.91
C ARG A 98 -2.67 3.53 9.98
N LYS A 99 -2.55 2.29 9.50
CA LYS A 99 -1.59 1.84 8.48
C LYS A 99 -2.16 2.05 7.06
N PRO A 100 -1.33 1.95 6.00
CA PRO A 100 -1.78 2.20 4.62
C PRO A 100 -2.98 1.37 4.20
N TYR A 101 -2.99 0.06 4.49
CA TYR A 101 -4.12 -0.82 4.14
C TYR A 101 -5.40 -0.52 4.96
N HIS A 102 -5.28 0.02 6.17
CA HIS A 102 -6.45 0.53 6.91
C HIS A 102 -7.03 1.75 6.20
N ARG A 103 -6.17 2.74 5.88
CA ARG A 103 -6.60 4.00 5.22
C ARG A 103 -7.23 3.70 3.86
N TYR A 104 -6.59 2.87 3.04
CA TYR A 104 -7.10 2.50 1.72
C TYR A 104 -8.42 1.74 1.82
N SER A 105 -8.49 0.74 2.70
CA SER A 105 -9.71 -0.06 2.78
C SER A 105 -10.90 0.74 3.27
N PHE A 106 -10.75 1.53 4.34
CA PHE A 106 -11.86 2.36 4.85
C PHE A 106 -12.26 3.49 3.90
N ALA A 107 -11.37 3.91 2.99
CA ALA A 107 -11.70 4.87 1.94
C ALA A 107 -12.51 4.27 0.77
N GLY A 108 -12.75 2.96 0.75
CA GLY A 108 -13.48 2.28 -0.32
C GLY A 108 -12.67 1.20 -1.03
N GLY A 109 -11.34 1.25 -0.91
CA GLY A 109 -10.42 0.34 -1.58
C GLY A 109 -10.58 -1.10 -1.11
N ILE A 110 -10.25 -2.04 -2.00
CA ILE A 110 -10.27 -3.47 -1.70
C ILE A 110 -8.96 -4.18 -2.03
N ASP A 111 -8.17 -3.62 -2.94
CA ASP A 111 -6.91 -4.18 -3.42
C ASP A 111 -5.83 -4.21 -2.31
N ALA A 112 -4.89 -5.14 -2.40
CA ALA A 112 -3.73 -5.15 -1.50
C ALA A 112 -2.84 -3.93 -1.80
N THR A 113 -2.25 -3.33 -0.75
CA THR A 113 -1.49 -2.08 -0.84
C THR A 113 -0.02 -2.22 -0.48
N GLN A 114 0.85 -1.46 -1.14
CA GLN A 114 2.22 -1.17 -0.69
C GLN A 114 2.46 0.34 -0.81
N GLU A 115 3.13 0.95 0.17
CA GLU A 115 3.29 2.41 0.24
C GLU A 115 4.75 2.81 0.30
N ASN A 116 5.15 3.78 -0.52
CA ASN A 116 6.37 4.55 -0.32
C ASN A 116 6.02 5.94 0.20
N VAL A 117 6.87 6.49 1.08
CA VAL A 117 6.76 7.87 1.56
C VAL A 117 8.10 8.57 1.42
N GLY A 118 8.08 9.77 0.87
CA GLY A 118 9.26 10.59 0.63
C GLY A 118 9.04 12.05 1.04
N LEU A 119 10.13 12.78 1.22
CA LEU A 119 10.09 14.19 1.56
C LEU A 119 11.26 14.98 1.01
N ASP A 120 11.06 16.29 0.94
CA ASP A 120 12.10 17.30 1.05
C ASP A 120 11.63 18.33 2.10
N ASN A 121 12.50 18.82 2.98
CA ASN A 121 12.13 19.81 4.01
C ASN A 121 12.57 21.24 3.67
N ASN A 122 13.26 21.45 2.55
CA ASN A 122 13.82 22.74 2.19
C ASN A 122 14.03 22.86 0.67
N ILE A 123 12.95 22.71 -0.09
CA ILE A 123 13.01 22.93 -1.54
C ILE A 123 13.38 24.38 -1.85
N GLU A 124 14.20 24.60 -2.87
CA GLU A 124 14.72 25.93 -3.20
C GLU A 124 13.59 26.93 -3.55
N SER A 125 12.56 26.44 -4.25
CA SER A 125 11.44 27.25 -4.72
C SER A 125 10.09 26.53 -4.61
N VAL A 126 9.01 27.28 -4.38
CA VAL A 126 7.64 26.76 -4.32
C VAL A 126 6.86 26.97 -5.61
N THR A 127 7.53 27.40 -6.69
CA THR A 127 6.94 27.49 -8.03
C THR A 127 6.55 26.11 -8.57
N PRO A 128 5.51 26.00 -9.41
CA PRO A 128 5.06 24.70 -9.93
C PRO A 128 6.16 23.87 -10.59
N ASN A 129 7.00 24.50 -11.43
CA ASN A 129 8.10 23.82 -12.12
C ASN A 129 9.16 23.28 -11.15
N ASN A 130 9.46 24.01 -10.07
CA ASN A 130 10.41 23.52 -9.08
C ASN A 130 9.81 22.36 -8.30
N VAL A 131 8.58 22.50 -7.80
CA VAL A 131 7.90 21.45 -7.04
C VAL A 131 7.76 20.16 -7.87
N MET A 132 7.44 20.25 -9.16
CA MET A 132 7.38 19.08 -10.04
C MET A 132 8.74 18.38 -10.19
N ARG A 133 9.84 19.15 -10.27
CA ARG A 133 11.20 18.59 -10.29
C ARG A 133 11.53 17.89 -8.97
N GLU A 134 11.26 18.54 -7.84
CA GLU A 134 11.52 17.98 -6.51
C GLU A 134 10.72 16.70 -6.26
N LEU A 135 9.46 16.63 -6.72
CA LEU A 135 8.67 15.40 -6.68
C LEU A 135 9.32 14.27 -7.49
N ALA A 136 9.83 14.57 -8.69
CA ALA A 136 10.55 13.61 -9.52
C ALA A 136 11.87 13.17 -8.86
N ASP A 137 12.62 14.09 -8.26
CA ASP A 137 13.87 13.78 -7.55
C ASP A 137 13.63 12.89 -6.32
N ILE A 138 12.57 13.15 -5.54
CA ILE A 138 12.15 12.27 -4.44
C ILE A 138 11.84 10.86 -4.98
N HIS A 139 11.01 10.74 -6.04
CA HIS A 139 10.70 9.45 -6.67
C HIS A 139 11.95 8.71 -7.17
N THR A 140 12.77 9.38 -7.96
CA THR A 140 14.00 8.79 -8.54
C THR A 140 14.97 8.38 -7.43
N SER A 141 15.07 9.13 -6.33
CA SER A 141 15.91 8.74 -5.19
C SER A 141 15.47 7.39 -4.60
N MET A 142 14.15 7.18 -4.46
CA MET A 142 13.56 5.92 -3.99
C MET A 142 13.77 4.78 -4.99
N TYR A 143 13.68 5.05 -6.29
CA TYR A 143 13.93 4.07 -7.35
C TYR A 143 15.41 3.64 -7.42
N LEU A 144 16.35 4.55 -7.15
CA LEU A 144 17.79 4.31 -7.25
C LEU A 144 18.40 3.64 -6.00
N GLU A 145 17.61 3.39 -4.95
CA GLU A 145 18.07 2.70 -3.75
C GLU A 145 18.69 1.33 -4.05
N LYS A 146 19.68 0.93 -3.24
CA LYS A 146 20.42 -0.32 -3.42
C LYS A 146 20.31 -1.23 -2.19
N PRO A 147 20.30 -2.57 -2.38
CA PRO A 147 20.29 -3.51 -1.27
C PRO A 147 21.41 -3.24 -0.25
N PRO A 148 21.16 -3.46 1.06
CA PRO A 148 19.93 -3.99 1.65
C PRO A 148 18.86 -2.93 1.98
N HIS A 149 19.10 -1.66 1.64
CA HIS A 149 18.25 -0.53 1.98
C HIS A 149 17.44 -0.04 0.77
N ASP A 150 16.85 -0.97 0.02
CA ASP A 150 16.10 -0.74 -1.22
C ASP A 150 14.61 -1.06 -1.09
N GLY A 151 14.04 -0.83 0.09
CA GLY A 151 12.63 -1.13 0.35
C GLY A 151 11.70 -0.37 -0.60
N HIS A 152 12.00 0.90 -0.91
CA HIS A 152 11.16 1.67 -1.81
C HIS A 152 11.30 1.22 -3.26
N ARG A 153 12.55 1.01 -3.71
CA ARG A 153 12.82 0.46 -5.04
C ARG A 153 12.06 -0.85 -5.24
N ARG A 154 12.12 -1.76 -4.26
CA ARG A 154 11.41 -3.05 -4.32
C ARG A 154 9.89 -2.90 -4.44
N ALA A 155 9.31 -1.85 -3.87
CA ALA A 155 7.91 -1.51 -4.07
C ALA A 155 7.64 -0.99 -5.49
N ILE A 156 8.44 -0.02 -5.96
CA ILE A 156 8.35 0.58 -7.30
C ILE A 156 8.39 -0.49 -8.40
N VAL A 157 9.32 -1.45 -8.27
CA VAL A 157 9.54 -2.50 -9.28
C VAL A 157 8.81 -3.80 -8.96
N PHE A 158 7.86 -3.80 -8.03
CA PHE A 158 7.11 -5.00 -7.70
C PHE A 158 6.23 -5.41 -8.90
N PRO A 159 6.39 -6.64 -9.42
CA PRO A 159 5.80 -7.00 -10.72
C PRO A 159 4.28 -7.19 -10.69
N GLN A 160 3.69 -7.40 -9.51
CA GLN A 160 2.25 -7.63 -9.37
C GLN A 160 1.45 -6.38 -8.99
N HIS A 161 2.06 -5.19 -8.97
CA HIS A 161 1.27 -3.96 -8.96
C HIS A 161 0.59 -3.78 -10.31
N THR A 162 -0.65 -3.28 -10.29
CA THR A 162 -1.40 -2.94 -11.50
C THR A 162 -1.78 -1.46 -11.53
N HIS A 163 -1.91 -0.82 -10.36
CA HIS A 163 -2.20 0.61 -10.27
C HIS A 163 -1.35 1.27 -9.19
N VAL A 164 -1.30 2.60 -9.22
CA VAL A 164 -0.67 3.44 -8.21
C VAL A 164 -1.51 4.69 -7.96
N GLY A 165 -1.53 5.17 -6.72
CA GLY A 165 -2.02 6.50 -6.38
C GLY A 165 -0.90 7.40 -5.90
N PHE A 166 -0.91 8.66 -6.31
CA PHE A 166 0.08 9.65 -5.91
C PHE A 166 -0.56 10.73 -5.05
N GLY A 167 0.03 10.95 -3.87
CA GLY A 167 -0.33 12.00 -2.93
C GLY A 167 0.83 12.95 -2.72
N MET A 168 0.56 14.24 -2.72
CA MET A 168 1.58 15.26 -2.49
C MET A 168 1.02 16.39 -1.64
N ALA A 169 1.88 16.98 -0.81
CA ALA A 169 1.53 18.13 0.00
C ALA A 169 2.73 19.07 0.13
N LEU A 170 2.48 20.38 0.06
CA LEU A 170 3.48 21.43 0.15
C LEU A 170 3.06 22.45 1.22
N LYS A 171 3.97 22.75 2.15
CA LYS A 171 3.77 23.75 3.22
C LYS A 171 5.08 24.47 3.44
N ASP A 172 5.06 25.79 3.28
CA ASP A 172 6.28 26.60 3.19
C ASP A 172 7.21 25.99 2.14
N HIS A 173 8.44 25.61 2.49
CA HIS A 173 9.41 24.92 1.63
C HIS A 173 9.52 23.41 1.95
N ASN A 174 8.55 22.83 2.66
CA ASN A 174 8.50 21.40 2.96
C ASN A 174 7.56 20.71 1.97
N LEU A 175 8.01 19.61 1.39
CA LEU A 175 7.29 18.79 0.43
C LEU A 175 7.16 17.35 0.96
N ARG A 176 6.02 16.73 0.69
CA ARG A 176 5.75 15.31 0.97
C ARG A 176 5.26 14.64 -0.31
N LEU A 177 5.72 13.41 -0.53
CA LEU A 177 5.24 12.51 -1.59
C LEU A 177 4.84 11.18 -0.95
N VAL A 178 3.70 10.64 -1.39
CA VAL A 178 3.21 9.31 -1.05
C VAL A 178 2.89 8.58 -2.35
N GLU A 179 3.41 7.37 -2.50
CA GLU A 179 3.10 6.47 -3.61
C GLU A 179 2.40 5.25 -3.03
N LEU A 180 1.11 5.09 -3.33
CA LEU A 180 0.30 3.99 -2.84
C LEU A 180 0.01 3.02 -3.98
N TYR A 181 0.80 1.96 -4.06
CA TYR A 181 0.67 0.90 -5.06
C TYR A 181 -0.44 -0.08 -4.69
N VAL A 182 -1.17 -0.56 -5.70
CA VAL A 182 -2.24 -1.54 -5.50
C VAL A 182 -2.25 -2.66 -6.55
N SER A 183 -2.69 -3.85 -6.12
CA SER A 183 -2.74 -5.08 -6.93
C SER A 183 -4.18 -5.52 -7.21
N ARG A 184 -4.76 -5.03 -8.32
CA ARG A 184 -6.14 -5.34 -8.74
C ARG A 184 -6.25 -6.65 -9.54
N TYR A 185 -6.68 -7.74 -8.88
CA TYR A 185 -6.84 -9.06 -9.51
C TYR A 185 -8.18 -9.73 -9.27
N LEU A 186 -9.04 -9.19 -8.42
CA LEU A 186 -10.37 -9.72 -8.17
C LEU A 186 -11.38 -8.59 -7.97
N ARG A 187 -12.66 -8.93 -8.03
CA ARG A 187 -13.73 -8.09 -7.50
C ARG A 187 -14.36 -8.78 -6.32
N LEU A 188 -14.72 -8.01 -5.30
CA LEU A 188 -15.58 -8.42 -4.22
C LEU A 188 -16.99 -7.89 -4.46
N ASP A 189 -17.98 -8.70 -4.13
CA ASP A 189 -19.35 -8.23 -3.95
C ASP A 189 -19.42 -7.37 -2.67
N THR A 190 -20.52 -6.64 -2.50
CA THR A 190 -20.72 -5.80 -1.31
C THR A 190 -20.58 -6.62 -0.02
N PHE A 191 -19.77 -6.12 0.91
CA PHE A 191 -19.54 -6.73 2.22
C PHE A 191 -19.73 -5.68 3.34
N PRO A 192 -20.05 -6.11 4.57
CA PRO A 192 -20.18 -5.20 5.69
C PRO A 192 -18.82 -4.64 6.11
N ARG A 193 -18.74 -3.32 6.29
CA ARG A 193 -17.55 -2.65 6.88
C ARG A 193 -17.55 -2.63 8.41
N HIS A 194 -18.70 -2.95 9.00
CA HIS A 194 -18.92 -3.08 10.43
C HIS A 194 -19.65 -4.40 10.71
N ALA A 195 -19.21 -5.16 11.69
CA ALA A 195 -19.85 -6.41 12.06
C ALA A 195 -19.63 -6.73 13.55
N LYS A 196 -20.65 -7.33 14.18
CA LYS A 196 -20.57 -7.71 15.60
C LYS A 196 -19.43 -8.70 15.84
N ARG A 197 -18.82 -8.65 17.02
CA ARG A 197 -17.82 -9.63 17.46
C ARG A 197 -18.34 -11.07 17.35
N LYS A 198 -17.42 -12.02 17.13
CA LYS A 198 -17.69 -13.46 17.00
C LYS A 198 -18.66 -13.86 15.89
N THR A 199 -19.00 -12.95 14.99
CA THR A 199 -19.81 -13.27 13.81
C THR A 199 -18.95 -13.79 12.66
N THR A 200 -19.59 -14.45 11.70
CA THR A 200 -18.99 -14.84 10.43
C THR A 200 -19.50 -13.91 9.35
N VAL A 201 -18.58 -13.23 8.67
CA VAL A 201 -18.87 -12.45 7.46
C VAL A 201 -18.61 -13.31 6.24
N VAL A 202 -19.59 -13.41 5.34
CA VAL A 202 -19.40 -14.15 4.08
C VAL A 202 -18.96 -13.17 3.00
N LEU A 203 -17.76 -13.39 2.47
CA LEU A 203 -17.18 -12.63 1.38
C LEU A 203 -17.35 -13.41 0.07
N THR A 204 -18.01 -12.80 -0.91
CA THR A 204 -18.19 -13.37 -2.24
C THR A 204 -17.56 -12.48 -3.29
N GLY A 205 -17.20 -13.09 -4.42
CA GLY A 205 -16.59 -12.35 -5.52
C GLY A 205 -16.01 -13.27 -6.57
N LYS A 206 -15.19 -12.69 -7.44
CA LYS A 206 -14.50 -13.43 -8.50
C LYS A 206 -13.15 -12.85 -8.86
N LEU A 207 -12.23 -13.71 -9.28
CA LEU A 207 -10.99 -13.31 -9.93
C LEU A 207 -11.31 -12.62 -11.27
N LEU A 208 -10.54 -11.57 -11.60
CA LEU A 208 -10.62 -10.89 -12.89
C LEU A 208 -10.05 -11.75 -14.02
N ASN A 209 -9.06 -12.59 -13.70
CA ASN A 209 -8.55 -13.63 -14.57
C ASN A 209 -8.82 -14.99 -13.93
N ALA A 210 -9.74 -15.76 -14.52
CA ALA A 210 -10.12 -17.08 -14.02
C ALA A 210 -9.01 -18.14 -14.13
N LYS A 211 -7.90 -17.85 -14.84
CA LYS A 211 -6.73 -18.72 -14.90
C LYS A 211 -5.82 -18.60 -13.66
N HIS A 212 -5.97 -17.54 -12.87
CA HIS A 212 -5.26 -17.42 -11.60
C HIS A 212 -5.89 -18.34 -10.55
N PHE A 213 -5.11 -18.68 -9.53
CA PHE A 213 -5.48 -19.60 -8.47
C PHE A 213 -5.64 -18.86 -7.16
N LEU A 214 -6.82 -18.94 -6.55
CA LEU A 214 -7.02 -18.43 -5.19
C LEU A 214 -6.36 -19.39 -4.20
N HIS A 215 -5.27 -18.93 -3.58
CA HIS A 215 -4.40 -19.78 -2.78
C HIS A 215 -4.89 -19.96 -1.36
N GLU A 216 -5.09 -18.84 -0.66
CA GLU A 216 -5.55 -18.79 0.72
C GLU A 216 -6.12 -17.41 1.03
N VAL A 217 -6.84 -17.30 2.15
CA VAL A 217 -7.34 -16.05 2.71
C VAL A 217 -6.91 -15.94 4.16
N ASP A 218 -6.15 -14.90 4.49
CA ASP A 218 -5.74 -14.62 5.86
C ASP A 218 -6.78 -13.72 6.54
N VAL A 219 -7.16 -14.05 7.78
CA VAL A 219 -8.03 -13.23 8.64
C VAL A 219 -7.18 -12.74 9.82
N CYS A 220 -6.71 -11.52 9.69
CA CYS A 220 -5.86 -10.84 10.68
C CYS A 220 -6.73 -10.03 11.65
N TYR A 221 -6.34 -9.96 12.92
CA TYR A 221 -6.98 -9.08 13.91
C TYR A 221 -5.96 -8.08 14.46
N GLU A 222 -6.38 -6.84 14.57
CA GLU A 222 -5.64 -5.78 15.26
C GLU A 222 -6.58 -5.03 16.23
N PRO A 223 -6.11 -4.61 17.41
CA PRO A 223 -6.84 -3.68 18.25
C PRO A 223 -7.20 -2.39 17.50
N LEU A 224 -8.22 -1.67 17.98
CA LEU A 224 -8.52 -0.35 17.44
C LEU A 224 -7.27 0.55 17.54
N PRO A 225 -6.89 1.25 16.45
CA PRO A 225 -5.71 2.09 16.45
C PRO A 225 -5.94 3.28 17.40
N ALA A 226 -4.90 3.64 18.13
CA ALA A 226 -4.86 4.83 18.95
C ALA A 226 -3.86 5.82 18.33
N PRO A 227 -4.09 7.14 18.47
CA PRO A 227 -3.12 8.15 18.08
C PRO A 227 -1.75 7.89 18.71
N PRO A 228 -0.68 7.69 17.91
CA PRO A 228 0.67 7.51 18.43
C PRO A 228 1.26 8.86 18.88
N ASP A 229 2.28 8.80 19.74
CA ASP A 229 3.04 9.99 20.11
C ASP A 229 3.72 10.63 18.88
N ALA A 230 3.77 11.97 18.83
CA ALA A 230 4.40 12.67 17.70
C ALA A 230 5.88 12.30 17.52
N ALA A 231 6.61 12.07 18.60
CA ALA A 231 8.01 11.60 18.55
C ALA A 231 8.11 10.18 17.96
N TRP A 232 7.10 9.34 18.19
CA TRP A 232 7.04 7.99 17.64
C TRP A 232 6.88 8.01 16.12
N LEU A 233 6.05 8.92 15.59
CA LEU A 233 5.82 9.11 14.15
C LEU A 233 7.07 9.60 13.40
N ARG A 234 8.00 10.27 14.07
CA ARG A 234 9.25 10.76 13.46
C ARG A 234 10.35 9.71 13.36
N MET A 235 10.12 8.53 13.91
CA MET A 235 11.06 7.41 13.84
C MET A 235 10.68 6.48 12.68
N PRO A 236 11.59 6.20 11.73
CA PRO A 236 11.35 5.25 10.66
C PRO A 236 10.97 3.87 11.20
N ARG A 237 9.86 3.31 10.71
CA ARG A 237 9.37 1.99 11.14
C ARG A 237 8.79 1.22 9.96
N PRO A 238 9.03 -0.10 9.86
CA PRO A 238 8.35 -0.95 8.90
C PRO A 238 6.95 -1.30 9.38
N TYR A 239 5.97 -1.31 8.50
CA TYR A 239 4.64 -1.83 8.80
C TYR A 239 4.47 -3.25 8.22
N GLY A 240 3.45 -3.96 8.69
CA GLY A 240 3.16 -5.34 8.34
C GLY A 240 1.78 -5.75 8.83
N LEU A 241 1.27 -6.86 8.28
CA LEU A 241 0.16 -7.59 8.90
C LEU A 241 0.63 -8.15 10.25
N PRO A 242 -0.30 -8.35 11.22
CA PRO A 242 0.03 -9.00 12.47
C PRO A 242 0.52 -10.44 12.25
N ASP A 243 1.35 -10.93 13.17
CA ASP A 243 1.88 -12.30 13.11
C ASP A 243 0.81 -13.37 13.45
N ASP A 244 -0.22 -12.98 14.20
CA ASP A 244 -1.36 -13.83 14.55
C ASP A 244 -2.52 -13.63 13.56
N PHE A 245 -2.84 -14.69 12.82
CA PHE A 245 -3.93 -14.71 11.84
C PHE A 245 -4.52 -16.11 11.69
N LEU A 246 -5.76 -16.19 11.21
CA LEU A 246 -6.34 -17.45 10.73
C LEU A 246 -6.08 -17.58 9.23
N VAL A 247 -5.69 -18.76 8.79
CA VAL A 247 -5.59 -19.11 7.37
C VAL A 247 -6.82 -19.88 6.97
N LEU A 248 -7.55 -19.39 5.97
CA LEU A 248 -8.62 -20.11 5.32
C LEU A 248 -8.11 -20.64 3.97
N ARG A 249 -8.44 -21.88 3.63
CA ARG A 249 -8.04 -22.53 2.38
C ARG A 249 -9.23 -22.94 1.53
N PRO A 250 -9.07 -23.04 0.19
CA PRO A 250 -10.14 -23.55 -0.65
C PRO A 250 -10.42 -25.01 -0.31
N LYS A 251 -11.67 -25.44 -0.48
CA LYS A 251 -12.00 -26.84 -0.26
C LYS A 251 -11.29 -27.73 -1.27
N THR A 252 -10.74 -28.82 -0.78
CA THR A 252 -10.08 -29.83 -1.60
C THR A 252 -11.12 -30.66 -2.37
N PRO A 253 -10.77 -31.23 -3.54
CA PRO A 253 -11.61 -32.21 -4.21
C PRO A 253 -12.01 -33.36 -3.27
N MET A 254 -13.19 -33.94 -3.50
CA MET A 254 -13.71 -35.03 -2.69
C MET A 254 -12.69 -36.17 -2.55
N GLY A 255 -12.41 -36.58 -1.32
CA GLY A 255 -11.44 -37.65 -1.01
C GLY A 255 -9.98 -37.20 -0.93
N THR A 256 -9.68 -35.92 -1.11
CA THR A 256 -8.33 -35.36 -0.95
C THR A 256 -8.25 -34.44 0.27
N PHE A 257 -7.06 -34.30 0.85
CA PHE A 257 -6.84 -33.57 2.10
C PHE A 257 -5.56 -32.75 2.03
N TYR A 258 -5.49 -31.68 2.81
CA TYR A 258 -4.25 -30.99 3.11
C TYR A 258 -3.35 -31.86 4.00
N THR A 259 -2.08 -31.44 4.17
CA THR A 259 -1.10 -32.14 5.02
C THR A 259 -1.52 -32.24 6.48
N ASP A 260 -2.34 -31.29 6.95
CA ASP A 260 -2.97 -31.27 8.27
C ASP A 260 -4.28 -32.08 8.35
N ARG A 261 -4.61 -32.83 7.29
CA ARG A 261 -5.83 -33.66 7.14
C ARG A 261 -7.14 -32.86 7.09
N THR A 262 -7.09 -31.54 6.96
CA THR A 262 -8.28 -30.73 6.70
C THR A 262 -8.70 -30.82 5.23
N THR A 263 -9.97 -30.50 4.97
CA THR A 263 -10.53 -30.43 3.61
C THR A 263 -10.66 -29.00 3.10
N GLY A 264 -10.13 -28.00 3.82
CA GLY A 264 -10.32 -26.57 3.53
C GLY A 264 -11.62 -25.98 4.08
N ASP A 265 -11.77 -24.67 3.92
CA ASP A 265 -12.73 -23.82 4.62
C ASP A 265 -13.80 -23.20 3.72
N TYR A 266 -13.47 -22.95 2.44
CA TYR A 266 -14.34 -22.19 1.55
C TYR A 266 -14.49 -22.79 0.15
N ASP A 267 -15.63 -22.47 -0.48
CA ASP A 267 -15.92 -22.91 -1.84
C ASP A 267 -15.26 -21.96 -2.86
N TRP A 268 -14.64 -22.54 -3.87
CA TRP A 268 -14.06 -21.82 -5.01
C TRP A 268 -14.16 -22.67 -6.28
N GLU A 269 -14.80 -22.11 -7.30
CA GLU A 269 -14.95 -22.78 -8.60
C GLU A 269 -15.05 -21.74 -9.72
N GLY A 270 -14.41 -22.00 -10.87
CA GLY A 270 -14.51 -21.13 -12.05
C GLY A 270 -14.09 -19.68 -11.78
N GLY A 271 -13.15 -19.45 -10.86
CA GLY A 271 -12.71 -18.12 -10.45
C GLY A 271 -13.64 -17.40 -9.46
N LYS A 272 -14.80 -17.95 -9.11
CA LYS A 272 -15.74 -17.39 -8.12
C LYS A 272 -15.52 -18.03 -6.76
N PHE A 273 -15.58 -17.24 -5.69
CA PHE A 273 -15.35 -17.73 -4.33
C PHE A 273 -16.46 -17.32 -3.37
N ARG A 274 -16.61 -18.10 -2.31
CA ARG A 274 -17.48 -17.80 -1.16
C ARG A 274 -16.75 -18.14 0.13
N VAL A 275 -16.16 -17.12 0.76
CA VAL A 275 -15.28 -17.26 1.93
C VAL A 275 -16.02 -16.84 3.21
N PRO A 276 -16.33 -17.78 4.12
CA PRO A 276 -16.86 -17.45 5.45
C PRO A 276 -15.71 -17.05 6.40
N ALA A 277 -15.51 -15.75 6.59
CA ALA A 277 -14.48 -15.20 7.49
C ALA A 277 -15.04 -14.98 8.89
N ARG A 278 -14.55 -15.74 9.88
CA ARG A 278 -14.94 -15.59 11.29
C ARG A 278 -14.16 -14.46 11.96
N LEU A 279 -14.88 -13.50 12.55
CA LEU A 279 -14.30 -12.45 13.40
C LEU A 279 -14.06 -13.04 14.81
N TYR A 280 -12.93 -13.73 14.97
CA TYR A 280 -12.72 -14.72 16.04
C TYR A 280 -12.41 -14.18 17.45
N LYS A 281 -11.88 -12.96 17.58
CA LYS A 281 -11.61 -12.30 18.87
C LYS A 281 -12.88 -11.72 19.49
N ASP A 282 -12.94 -11.79 20.82
CA ASP A 282 -13.98 -11.20 21.66
C ASP A 282 -13.61 -9.78 22.14
N ALA A 283 -13.06 -8.96 21.25
CA ALA A 283 -12.61 -7.61 21.57
C ALA A 283 -12.89 -6.67 20.39
N PRO A 284 -13.12 -5.38 20.65
CA PRO A 284 -13.28 -4.42 19.58
C PRO A 284 -11.94 -4.24 18.84
N GLY A 285 -12.00 -4.18 17.52
CA GLY A 285 -10.80 -4.10 16.70
C GLY A 285 -11.09 -4.00 15.21
N ILE A 286 -10.04 -4.09 14.42
CA ILE A 286 -10.09 -4.13 12.97
C ILE A 286 -9.66 -5.52 12.53
N TYR A 287 -10.48 -6.15 11.69
CA TYR A 287 -10.07 -7.34 10.96
C TYR A 287 -9.59 -6.95 9.58
N THR A 288 -8.36 -7.30 9.26
CA THR A 288 -7.83 -7.18 7.89
C THR A 288 -7.88 -8.56 7.24
N ILE A 289 -8.70 -8.69 6.19
CA ILE A 289 -8.89 -9.94 5.47
C ILE A 289 -8.16 -9.83 4.13
N VAL A 290 -7.21 -10.73 3.91
CA VAL A 290 -6.24 -10.66 2.82
C VAL A 290 -6.38 -11.87 1.91
N PHE A 291 -6.62 -11.64 0.62
CA PHE A 291 -6.71 -12.73 -0.36
C PHE A 291 -5.36 -12.88 -1.06
N TRP A 292 -4.86 -14.11 -1.08
CA TRP A 292 -3.61 -14.47 -1.74
C TRP A 292 -3.91 -15.29 -2.98
N ILE A 293 -3.28 -14.93 -4.10
CA ILE A 293 -3.41 -15.70 -5.35
C ILE A 293 -2.05 -16.13 -5.87
N ARG A 294 -2.06 -17.15 -6.74
CA ARG A 294 -0.94 -17.50 -7.62
C ARG A 294 -1.38 -17.31 -9.06
N ARG A 295 -0.51 -16.83 -9.97
CA ARG A 295 -0.90 -16.74 -11.39
C ARG A 295 -0.91 -18.11 -12.06
N VAL A 296 0.04 -18.94 -11.67
CA VAL A 296 0.15 -20.36 -12.03
C VAL A 296 0.46 -21.17 -10.77
N PRO A 297 0.19 -22.49 -10.72
CA PRO A 297 0.29 -23.28 -9.49
C PRO A 297 1.65 -23.23 -8.80
N ASP A 298 2.73 -23.15 -9.59
CA ASP A 298 4.12 -23.22 -9.11
C ASP A 298 4.71 -21.85 -8.70
N GLU A 299 4.00 -20.75 -8.93
CA GLU A 299 4.44 -19.43 -8.49
C GLU A 299 4.20 -19.22 -6.99
N LYS A 300 5.05 -18.39 -6.37
CA LYS A 300 4.78 -17.87 -5.01
C LYS A 300 3.47 -17.08 -5.02
N ALA A 301 2.68 -17.28 -3.98
CA ALA A 301 1.47 -16.50 -3.79
C ALA A 301 1.80 -15.04 -3.41
N PHE A 302 0.93 -14.12 -3.81
CA PHE A 302 1.01 -12.71 -3.46
C PHE A 302 -0.39 -12.19 -3.11
N PRO A 303 -0.50 -11.19 -2.22
CA PRO A 303 -1.77 -10.66 -1.82
C PRO A 303 -2.32 -9.73 -2.91
N VAL A 304 -3.62 -9.79 -3.12
CA VAL A 304 -4.32 -8.99 -4.14
C VAL A 304 -5.54 -8.28 -3.61
N THR A 305 -5.86 -8.49 -2.35
CA THR A 305 -6.97 -7.83 -1.67
C THR A 305 -6.60 -7.68 -0.23
N GLY A 306 -6.94 -6.54 0.37
CA GLY A 306 -6.81 -6.26 1.78
C GLY A 306 -7.99 -5.41 2.23
N ILE A 307 -9.04 -6.05 2.73
CA ILE A 307 -10.23 -5.35 3.23
C ILE A 307 -10.25 -5.28 4.75
N CYS A 308 -10.78 -4.20 5.29
CA CYS A 308 -10.91 -3.96 6.71
C CYS A 308 -12.37 -3.99 7.12
N ILE A 309 -12.68 -4.75 8.17
CA ILE A 309 -13.98 -4.79 8.83
C ILE A 309 -13.77 -4.38 10.28
N MET A 310 -14.45 -3.31 10.69
CA MET A 310 -14.49 -2.92 12.09
C MET A 310 -15.40 -3.86 12.86
N SER A 311 -14.92 -4.37 13.99
CA SER A 311 -15.70 -5.23 14.86
C SER A 311 -15.93 -4.58 16.21
N ASP A 312 -17.19 -4.46 16.58
CA ASP A 312 -17.68 -3.84 17.81
C ASP A 312 -18.60 -4.75 18.62
#